data_AF-A0A382T509-F1
#
_entry.id   AF-A0A382T509-F1
#
_cell.length_a   1.000
_cell.length_b   1.000
_cell.length_c   1.000
_cell.angle_alpha   90.00
_cell.angle_beta   90.00
_cell.angle_gamma   90.00
#
_symmetry.space_group_name_H-M   'P 1'
#
loop_
_entity.id
_entity.type
_entity.pdbx_description
1 polymer ?
#
loop_
_entity_poly.entity_id
_entity_poly.type
_entity_poly.pdbx_seq_one_letter_code
_entity_poly.pdbx_strand_id
1 'polypeptide(L)' 'MELMGIADEASPSIDGQIRATKELGWKWIEARFVEVDGFEKSSIHDIPDAAFDIVATKLEEAGVGIYAF' A
#
# COMPACT_ATOMS: atom_id res chain seq x y z
N MET A 1 -18.74 -8.62 2.23
CA MET A 1 -18.10 -7.83 3.30
C MET A 1 -16.71 -7.55 2.81
N GLU A 2 -16.37 -6.28 2.59
CA GLU A 2 -15.00 -5.91 2.23
C GLU A 2 -14.23 -5.63 3.51
N LEU A 3 -13.20 -6.42 3.79
CA LEU A 3 -12.30 -6.21 4.91
C LEU A 3 -11.10 -5.40 4.42
N MET A 4 -10.79 -4.35 5.15
CA MET A 4 -9.71 -3.42 4.85
C MET A 4 -9.10 -2.94 6.16
N GLY A 5 -7.89 -2.41 6.07
CA GLY A 5 -7.24 -1.79 7.22
C GLY A 5 -6.19 -0.78 6.80
N ILE A 6 -5.74 -0.09 7.83
CA ILE A 6 -4.70 0.91 7.76
C ILE A 6 -3.35 0.18 7.67
N ALA A 7 -2.98 -0.22 6.46
CA ALA A 7 -1.87 -1.17 6.27
C ALA A 7 -0.52 -0.60 6.71
N ASP A 8 -0.36 0.74 6.72
CA ASP A 8 0.85 1.41 7.18
C ASP A 8 1.10 1.27 8.70
N GLU A 9 0.10 0.83 9.49
CA GLU A 9 0.27 0.43 10.90
C GLU A 9 0.95 -0.93 11.05
N ALA A 10 0.81 -1.82 10.06
CA ALA A 10 1.48 -3.12 10.04
C ALA A 10 2.91 -3.01 9.50
N SER A 11 3.15 -2.12 8.54
CA SER A 11 4.48 -1.86 7.99
C SER A 11 4.57 -0.54 7.23
N PRO A 12 5.68 0.21 7.32
CA PRO A 12 5.85 1.42 6.52
C PRO A 12 6.02 1.12 5.02
N SER A 13 6.62 -0.01 4.65
CA SER A 13 6.94 -0.32 3.24
C SER A 13 5.77 -0.94 2.48
N ILE A 14 5.65 -0.61 1.20
CA ILE A 14 4.58 -1.17 0.34
C ILE A 14 4.56 -2.70 0.34
N ASP A 15 5.73 -3.36 0.33
CA ASP A 15 5.82 -4.82 0.38
C ASP A 15 5.34 -5.39 1.71
N GLY A 16 5.61 -4.69 2.82
CA GLY A 16 5.12 -5.08 4.13
C GLY A 16 3.62 -4.90 4.28
N GLN A 17 3.08 -3.80 3.75
CA GLN A 17 1.64 -3.53 3.72
C GLN A 17 0.90 -4.62 2.94
N ILE A 18 1.35 -4.92 1.72
CA ILE A 18 0.79 -5.99 0.87
C ILE A 18 0.84 -7.35 1.58
N ARG A 19 1.98 -7.69 2.19
CA ARG A 19 2.15 -8.97 2.89
C ARG A 19 1.13 -9.11 4.02
N ALA A 20 1.02 -8.09 4.88
CA ALA A 20 0.08 -8.10 6.00
C ALA A 20 -1.37 -8.24 5.53
N THR A 21 -1.77 -7.49 4.50
CA THR A 21 -3.11 -7.59 3.90
C THR A 21 -3.40 -9.01 3.40
N LYS A 22 -2.43 -9.66 2.73
CA LYS A 22 -2.59 -11.03 2.23
C LYS A 22 -2.60 -12.10 3.33
N GLU A 23 -1.79 -11.94 4.37
CA GLU A 23 -1.77 -12.85 5.53
C GLU A 23 -3.11 -12.85 6.29
N LEU A 24 -3.82 -11.72 6.29
CA LEU A 24 -5.18 -11.59 6.85
C LEU A 24 -6.29 -12.10 5.90
N GLY A 25 -5.93 -12.50 4.67
CA GLY A 25 -6.91 -12.89 3.64
C GLY A 25 -7.71 -11.73 3.07
N TRP A 26 -7.23 -10.49 3.23
CA TRP A 26 -7.89 -9.28 2.77
C TRP A 26 -7.44 -8.90 1.36
N LYS A 27 -8.18 -7.98 0.74
CA LYS A 27 -7.93 -7.50 -0.63
C LYS A 27 -7.77 -5.99 -0.74
N TRP A 28 -8.03 -5.25 0.34
CA TRP A 28 -8.13 -3.79 0.29
C TRP A 28 -7.25 -3.14 1.35
N ILE A 29 -6.60 -2.05 0.96
CA ILE A 29 -5.81 -1.17 1.83
C ILE A 29 -6.46 0.21 1.85
N GLU A 30 -6.61 0.79 3.04
CA GLU A 30 -6.84 2.23 3.20
C GLU A 30 -5.47 2.93 3.23
N ALA A 31 -5.05 3.48 2.08
CA ALA A 31 -3.71 4.03 1.93
C ALA A 31 -3.57 5.40 2.58
N ARG A 32 -2.50 5.58 3.37
CA ARG A 32 -2.13 6.85 4.00
C ARG A 32 -0.69 7.23 3.70
N PHE A 33 0.26 6.51 4.30
CA PHE A 33 1.69 6.69 4.08
C PHE A 33 2.30 5.43 3.48
N VAL A 34 3.35 5.61 2.68
CA VAL A 34 4.07 4.50 2.08
C VAL A 34 5.56 4.81 1.98
N GLU A 35 6.36 3.81 2.29
CA GLU A 35 7.80 3.78 2.02
C GLU A 35 8.05 2.92 0.78
N VAL A 36 8.82 3.48 -0.15
CA VAL A 36 9.21 2.86 -1.41
C VAL A 36 10.72 2.96 -1.51
N ASP A 37 11.40 1.85 -1.78
CA ASP A 37 12.86 1.81 -1.88
C ASP A 37 13.40 2.90 -2.83
N GLY A 38 14.33 3.71 -2.32
CA GLY A 38 14.93 4.82 -3.07
C GLY A 38 14.19 6.16 -2.95
N PHE A 39 13.08 6.22 -2.22
CA PHE A 39 12.30 7.43 -1.98
C PHE A 39 12.08 7.68 -0.48
N GLU A 40 11.89 8.94 -0.11
CA GLU A 40 11.50 9.29 1.25
C GLU A 40 10.08 8.80 1.53
N LYS A 41 9.84 8.22 2.71
CA LYS A 41 8.50 7.85 3.15
C LYS A 41 7.63 9.10 3.21
N SER A 42 6.50 9.08 2.51
CA SER A 42 5.55 10.19 2.50
C SER A 42 4.11 9.69 2.43
N SER A 43 3.16 10.63 2.47
CA SER A 43 1.76 10.40 2.14
C SER A 43 1.65 9.85 0.72
N ILE A 44 0.75 8.90 0.47
CA ILE A 44 0.50 8.32 -0.86
C ILE A 44 0.14 9.39 -1.90
N HIS A 45 -0.36 10.54 -1.47
CA HIS A 45 -0.70 11.68 -2.32
C HIS A 45 0.49 12.59 -2.65
N ASP A 46 1.58 12.49 -1.89
CA ASP A 46 2.73 13.41 -1.96
C ASP A 46 4.03 12.73 -2.39
N ILE A 47 4.03 11.41 -2.62
CA ILE A 47 5.19 10.71 -3.17
C ILE A 47 5.45 11.12 -4.63
N PRO A 48 6.70 11.09 -5.11
CA PRO A 48 7.00 11.33 -6.52
C PRO A 48 6.30 10.31 -7.45
N ASP A 49 5.98 10.72 -8.68
CA ASP A 49 5.32 9.86 -9.68
C ASP A 49 6.04 8.51 -9.87
N ALA A 50 7.37 8.51 -9.90
CA ALA A 50 8.15 7.27 -10.03
C ALA A 50 7.95 6.31 -8.84
N ALA A 51 7.76 6.83 -7.63
CA ALA A 51 7.43 6.01 -6.45
C ALA A 51 5.98 5.52 -6.52
N PHE A 52 5.07 6.36 -7.00
CA PHE A 52 3.67 6.00 -7.20
C PHE A 52 3.52 4.86 -8.21
N ASP A 53 4.23 4.91 -9.35
CA ASP A 53 4.21 3.85 -10.36
C ASP A 53 4.68 2.51 -9.78
N ILE A 54 5.69 2.51 -8.91
CA ILE A 54 6.17 1.32 -8.20
C ILE A 54 5.08 0.77 -7.28
N VAL A 55 4.41 1.64 -6.51
CA VAL A 55 3.32 1.23 -5.61
C VAL A 55 2.15 0.64 -6.41
N ALA A 56 1.72 1.31 -7.47
CA ALA A 56 0.63 0.86 -8.32
C ALA A 56 0.92 -0.51 -8.95
N THR A 57 2.13 -0.68 -9.48
CA THR A 57 2.58 -1.97 -10.05
C THR A 57 2.55 -3.08 -9.01
N LYS A 58 3.11 -2.85 -7.82
CA LYS A 58 3.14 -3.85 -6.75
C LYS A 58 1.74 -4.24 -6.27
N LEU A 59 0.83 -3.27 -6.15
CA LEU A 59 -0.57 -3.51 -5.80
C LEU A 59 -1.29 -4.35 -6.86
N GLU A 60 -1.09 -4.01 -8.14
CA GLU A 60 -1.65 -4.75 -9.28
C GLU A 60 -1.14 -6.20 -9.30
N GLU A 61 0.18 -6.40 -9.24
CA GLU A 61 0.81 -7.73 -9.21
C GLU A 61 0.35 -8.57 -8.01
N ALA A 62 0.10 -7.93 -6.86
CA ALA A 62 -0.37 -8.59 -5.66
C ALA A 62 -1.87 -8.91 -5.66
N GLY A 63 -2.65 -8.30 -6.56
CA GLY A 63 -4.10 -8.35 -6.56
C GLY A 63 -4.73 -7.65 -5.34
N VAL A 64 -4.08 -6.60 -4.84
CA VAL A 64 -4.52 -5.79 -3.70
C VAL A 64 -4.95 -4.42 -4.20
N GLY A 65 -6.15 -3.99 -3.85
CA GLY A 65 -6.70 -2.68 -4.25
C GLY A 65 -6.60 -1.63 -3.15
N ILE A 66 -6.73 -0.37 -3.54
CA ILE A 66 -6.94 0.74 -2.61
C ILE A 66 -8.45 0.98 -2.45
N TYR A 67 -8.89 1.18 -1.20
CA TYR A 67 -10.24 1.60 -0.86
C TYR A 67 -10.16 2.94 -0.12
N ALA A 68 -10.72 3.99 -0.71
CA ALA A 68 -10.70 5.35 -0.19
C ALA A 68 -12.07 6.04 -0.41
N PHE A 69 -12.39 7.04 0.41
CA PHE A 69 -13.66 7.78 0.43
C PHE A 69 -13.46 9.28 0.22
#